data_AF-A0A178E4S1-F1
#
_entry.id   AF-A0A178E4S1-F1
#
_cell.length_a   1.000
_cell.length_b   1.000
_cell.length_c   1.000
_cell.angle_alpha   90.00
_cell.angle_beta   90.00
_cell.angle_gamma   90.00
#
_symmetry.space_group_name_H-M   'P 1'
#
loop_
_entity.id
_entity.type
_entity.pdbx_description
1 polymer ?
#
loop_
_entity_poly.entity_id
_entity_poly.type
_entity_poly.pdbx_seq_one_letter_code
_entity_poly.pdbx_strand_id
1 'polypeptide(L)'
;MAERKTTWFRSIFGGDGMPAEDPEADEQGNDGSGDDENWVTDSEGNDSMELEPYPPLLSTTLPPCGTIPQLAYQNLVTRLRARWLQHARRASVGGSEPMPSLLEMCKTMQSDVQAEKAWLVYSNRKTDFSVSMASETNVKSPPRKSGKPPKDFIWRRQDVWLFELRWARYFVREALDAQEIQEEMEYEHELALQRAERDKAGQEHAQKANAESQTHAAQVPGTEPSAAPGSQNDSKPQDFQTFEAFKQEQLAAETKKKLMVSEEKRKRRQFMAEWYPIPRELAIDVRHREKKVEMAALWKIWNEEKRGQKME
;
A
#
# COMPACT_ATOMS: atom_id res chain seq x y z
N MET A 1 12.42 31.14 -7.60
CA MET A 1 11.14 31.70 -7.09
C MET A 1 10.32 30.60 -6.42
N ALA A 2 10.83 30.03 -5.33
CA ALA A 2 10.19 28.92 -4.62
C ALA A 2 10.48 29.05 -3.13
N GLU A 3 9.69 29.87 -2.46
CA GLU A 3 9.61 29.97 -0.99
C GLU A 3 8.52 31.00 -0.70
N ARG A 4 7.32 30.54 -0.29
CA ARG A 4 6.20 31.29 0.34
C ARG A 4 4.86 30.57 0.11
N LYS A 5 4.62 29.37 0.65
CA LYS A 5 3.26 28.76 0.65
C LYS A 5 2.93 27.86 1.85
N THR A 6 3.29 28.21 3.08
CA THR A 6 2.85 27.42 4.27
C THR A 6 2.31 28.22 5.47
N THR A 7 2.13 29.54 5.37
CA THR A 7 1.69 30.36 6.54
C THR A 7 0.19 30.64 6.65
N TRP A 8 -0.67 30.14 5.77
CA TRP A 8 -2.11 30.50 5.79
C TRP A 8 -3.02 29.61 6.65
N PHE A 9 -2.54 28.50 7.20
CA PHE A 9 -3.43 27.52 7.85
C PHE A 9 -3.74 27.77 9.34
N ARG A 10 -3.22 28.85 9.94
CA ARG A 10 -3.41 29.13 11.39
C ARG A 10 -4.61 30.04 11.71
N SER A 11 -5.33 30.56 10.71
CA SER A 11 -6.28 31.67 10.92
C SER A 11 -7.78 31.31 10.94
N ILE A 12 -8.17 30.04 10.75
CA ILE A 12 -9.60 29.65 10.63
C ILE A 12 -10.18 29.00 11.91
N PHE A 13 -9.37 28.71 12.93
CA PHE A 13 -9.84 28.05 14.16
C PHE A 13 -9.51 28.82 15.46
N GLY A 14 -9.36 30.15 15.38
CA GLY A 14 -9.24 31.01 16.56
C GLY A 14 -10.59 31.09 17.30
N GLY A 15 -10.82 30.15 18.20
CA GLY A 15 -11.83 30.25 19.25
C GLY A 15 -11.22 30.93 20.46
N ASP A 16 -11.75 32.12 20.75
CA ASP A 16 -11.49 32.94 21.92
C ASP A 16 -11.61 32.18 23.25
N GLY A 17 -10.77 32.58 24.22
CA GLY A 17 -11.04 32.41 25.64
C GLY A 17 -10.08 31.49 26.40
N MET A 18 -8.81 31.90 26.55
CA MET A 18 -8.00 31.45 27.70
C MET A 18 -8.31 32.37 28.88
N PRO A 19 -8.87 31.87 30.00
CA PRO A 19 -8.93 32.62 31.24
C PRO A 19 -7.54 32.74 31.87
N ALA A 20 -7.31 33.88 32.51
CA ALA A 20 -6.07 34.27 33.17
C ALA A 20 -5.64 33.26 34.26
N GLU A 21 -4.32 33.11 34.38
CA GLU A 21 -3.64 32.33 35.41
C GLU A 21 -3.71 33.08 36.75
N ASP A 22 -4.16 32.39 37.81
CA ASP A 22 -3.91 32.78 39.19
C ASP A 22 -2.54 32.24 39.63
N PRO A 23 -1.65 33.06 40.20
CA PRO A 23 -0.42 32.60 40.83
C PRO A 23 -0.63 32.29 42.31
N GLU A 24 0.25 31.44 42.85
CA GLU A 24 0.50 31.13 44.27
C GLU A 24 -0.35 30.02 44.91
N ALA A 25 0.29 28.88 45.18
CA ALA A 25 0.54 28.42 46.56
C ALA A 25 1.33 27.08 46.59
N ASP A 26 2.47 27.17 47.27
CA ASP A 26 3.03 26.23 48.24
C ASP A 26 3.76 24.94 47.81
N GLU A 27 5.08 25.05 47.99
CA GLU A 27 6.02 24.01 48.37
C GLU A 27 5.51 23.17 49.56
N GLN A 28 5.63 21.84 49.46
CA GLN A 28 6.13 21.00 50.56
C GLN A 28 6.38 19.54 50.13
N GLY A 29 7.66 19.17 50.20
CA GLY A 29 8.22 17.88 50.66
C GLY A 29 7.55 16.56 50.26
N ASN A 30 8.27 15.78 49.46
CA ASN A 30 8.38 14.35 49.74
C ASN A 30 9.75 13.81 49.27
N ASP A 31 10.62 13.66 50.25
CA ASP A 31 11.84 12.87 50.25
C ASP A 31 11.49 11.39 50.42
N GLY A 32 11.98 10.52 49.53
CA GLY A 32 11.81 9.09 49.76
C GLY A 32 12.16 8.18 48.61
N SER A 33 13.44 7.77 48.61
CA SER A 33 13.94 6.47 48.13
C SER A 33 13.73 6.19 46.63
N GLY A 34 14.75 6.33 45.78
CA GLY A 34 16.03 5.64 45.93
C GLY A 34 15.92 4.26 45.28
N ASP A 35 15.82 4.27 43.95
CA ASP A 35 16.16 3.19 43.01
C ASP A 35 16.35 3.89 41.66
N ASP A 36 17.45 4.64 41.55
CA ASP A 36 17.93 5.21 40.30
C ASP A 36 18.35 4.05 39.38
N GLU A 37 17.36 3.46 38.70
CA GLU A 37 17.59 2.76 37.44
C GLU A 37 18.11 3.80 36.45
N ASN A 38 19.42 3.99 36.53
CA ASN A 38 20.25 4.64 35.53
C ASN A 38 19.97 3.96 34.19
N TRP A 39 18.96 4.45 33.48
CA TRP A 39 18.79 4.24 32.05
C TRP A 39 19.97 4.92 31.39
N VAL A 40 21.09 4.21 31.40
CA VAL A 40 22.26 4.46 30.60
C VAL A 40 21.76 4.63 29.17
N THR A 41 21.53 5.88 28.76
CA THR A 41 21.34 6.31 27.38
C THR A 41 22.68 6.28 26.67
N ASP A 42 23.44 5.19 26.81
CA ASP A 42 24.63 4.94 26.03
C ASP A 42 24.16 4.34 24.71
N SER A 43 23.93 5.22 23.75
CA SER A 43 24.44 5.06 22.38
C SER A 43 23.93 6.21 21.53
N GLU A 44 24.61 7.35 21.62
CA GLU A 44 24.77 8.27 20.49
C GLU A 44 25.66 7.66 19.39
N GLY A 45 25.65 6.32 19.28
CA GLY A 45 26.08 5.61 18.08
C GLY A 45 25.09 5.98 16.99
N ASN A 46 25.47 7.00 16.23
CA ASN A 46 24.87 7.42 14.98
C ASN A 46 25.04 6.32 13.91
N ASP A 47 24.66 5.09 14.23
CA ASP A 47 24.16 4.14 13.26
C ASP A 47 22.81 4.72 12.81
N SER A 48 22.90 5.73 11.94
CA SER A 48 21.94 5.89 10.86
C SER A 48 22.00 4.59 10.06
N MET A 49 21.52 3.48 10.64
CA MET A 49 20.99 2.37 9.88
C MET A 49 20.02 3.06 8.95
N GLU A 50 20.41 3.09 7.68
CA GLU A 50 19.63 3.55 6.56
C GLU A 50 18.42 2.61 6.50
N LEU A 51 17.48 2.86 7.41
CA LEU A 51 16.24 2.14 7.55
C LEU A 51 15.59 2.28 6.19
N GLU A 52 15.27 1.11 5.60
CA GLU A 52 14.59 1.09 4.32
C GLU A 52 13.47 2.13 4.32
N PRO A 53 13.40 2.97 3.27
CA PRO A 53 12.44 4.04 3.22
C PRO A 53 11.05 3.46 3.46
N TYR A 54 10.31 4.06 4.40
CA TYR A 54 8.94 3.62 4.68
C TYR A 54 8.14 3.54 3.38
N PRO A 55 7.23 2.55 3.24
CA PRO A 55 6.31 2.53 2.14
C PRO A 55 5.62 3.89 2.02
N PRO A 56 5.45 4.46 0.80
CA PRO A 56 4.86 5.78 0.62
C PRO A 56 3.47 5.92 1.29
N LEU A 57 2.74 4.80 1.41
CA LEU A 57 1.47 4.72 2.12
C LEU A 57 1.55 5.16 3.60
N LEU A 58 2.71 5.01 4.23
CA LEU A 58 2.99 5.36 5.63
C LEU A 58 3.62 6.75 5.77
N SER A 59 3.37 7.66 4.83
CA SER A 59 3.80 9.06 4.93
C SER A 59 3.17 9.78 6.13
N THR A 60 3.97 10.67 6.74
CA THR A 60 3.53 11.57 7.81
C THR A 60 2.84 12.84 7.29
N THR A 61 2.80 13.06 5.98
CA THR A 61 2.07 14.18 5.38
C THR A 61 0.58 14.07 5.70
N LEU A 62 0.01 15.13 6.27
CA LEU A 62 -1.36 15.11 6.75
C LEU A 62 -2.37 15.34 5.62
N PRO A 63 -3.48 14.58 5.59
CA PRO A 63 -4.53 14.81 4.61
C PRO A 63 -5.19 16.17 4.83
N PRO A 64 -5.61 16.87 3.77
CA PRO A 64 -6.31 18.15 3.87
C PRO A 64 -7.75 17.91 4.32
N CYS A 65 -7.95 17.72 5.62
CA CYS A 65 -9.25 17.51 6.24
C CYS A 65 -9.29 18.11 7.65
N GLY A 66 -10.41 17.97 8.35
CA GLY A 66 -10.55 18.50 9.70
C GLY A 66 -9.63 17.80 10.72
N THR A 67 -9.39 18.46 11.85
CA THR A 67 -8.47 18.00 12.91
C THR A 67 -8.78 16.59 13.43
N ILE A 68 -10.06 16.25 13.60
CA ILE A 68 -10.47 14.93 14.10
C ILE A 68 -10.03 13.81 13.12
N PRO A 69 -10.41 13.85 11.82
CA PRO A 69 -9.89 12.89 10.86
C PRO A 69 -8.36 12.90 10.72
N GLN A 70 -7.70 14.07 10.81
CA GLN A 70 -6.23 14.15 10.75
C GLN A 70 -5.55 13.44 11.93
N LEU A 71 -6.05 13.65 13.15
CA LEU A 71 -5.54 12.97 14.35
C LEU A 71 -5.73 11.46 14.25
N ALA A 72 -6.89 11.01 13.75
CA ALA A 72 -7.14 9.60 13.49
C ALA A 72 -6.17 9.00 12.46
N TYR A 73 -5.86 9.74 11.39
CA TYR A 73 -4.85 9.35 10.41
C TYR A 73 -3.48 9.20 11.06
N GLN A 74 -3.02 10.21 11.81
CA GLN A 74 -1.73 10.19 12.51
C GLN A 74 -1.62 8.99 13.45
N ASN A 75 -2.64 8.74 14.28
CA ASN A 75 -2.66 7.60 15.20
C ASN A 75 -2.42 6.27 14.48
N LEU A 76 -3.10 6.05 13.34
CA LEU A 76 -2.93 4.83 12.56
C LEU A 76 -1.58 4.74 11.87
N VAL A 77 -1.10 5.83 11.26
CA VAL A 77 0.23 5.85 10.61
C VAL A 77 1.32 5.55 11.64
N THR A 78 1.25 6.16 12.82
CA THR A 78 2.20 5.89 13.91
C THR A 78 2.17 4.42 14.32
N ARG A 79 0.98 3.83 14.50
CA ARG A 79 0.86 2.40 14.83
C ARG A 79 1.38 1.47 13.71
N LEU A 80 1.08 1.79 12.45
CA LEU A 80 1.56 1.02 11.31
C LEU A 80 3.08 1.12 11.15
N ARG A 81 3.66 2.31 11.30
CA ARG A 81 5.11 2.52 11.30
C ARG A 81 5.81 1.77 12.43
N ALA A 82 5.24 1.80 13.63
CA ALA A 82 5.78 1.04 14.77
C ALA A 82 5.82 -0.47 14.47
N ARG A 83 4.76 -1.02 13.87
CA ARG A 83 4.72 -2.43 13.42
C ARG A 83 5.72 -2.71 12.31
N TRP A 84 5.79 -1.85 11.31
CA TRP A 84 6.76 -1.95 10.21
C TRP A 84 8.18 -2.07 10.76
N LEU A 85 8.58 -1.13 11.63
CA LEU A 85 9.89 -1.15 12.28
C LEU A 85 10.10 -2.39 13.14
N GLN A 86 9.09 -2.85 13.86
CA GLN A 86 9.18 -4.07 14.66
C GLN A 86 9.45 -5.31 13.79
N HIS A 87 8.80 -5.42 12.62
CA HIS A 87 9.06 -6.50 11.68
C HIS A 87 10.43 -6.38 11.02
N ALA A 88 10.83 -5.17 10.60
CA ALA A 88 12.15 -4.93 10.04
C ALA A 88 13.28 -5.34 11.01
N ARG A 89 13.14 -4.98 12.30
CA ARG A 89 14.08 -5.40 13.36
C ARG A 89 14.09 -6.91 13.61
N ARG A 90 12.96 -7.60 13.42
CA ARG A 90 12.91 -9.07 13.56
C ARG A 90 13.57 -9.77 12.37
N ALA A 91 13.37 -9.24 11.17
CA ALA A 91 14.02 -9.74 9.96
C ALA A 91 15.55 -9.59 10.04
N SER A 92 16.06 -8.51 10.63
CA SER A 92 17.51 -8.29 10.77
C SER A 92 18.20 -9.23 11.77
N VAL A 93 17.48 -9.80 12.74
CA VAL A 93 18.04 -10.66 13.80
C VAL A 93 18.16 -12.13 13.36
N GLY A 94 18.13 -12.39 12.04
CA GLY A 94 18.28 -13.75 11.50
C GLY A 94 17.03 -14.62 11.66
N GLY A 95 15.87 -14.02 11.93
CA GLY A 95 14.59 -14.70 11.86
C GLY A 95 14.29 -15.07 10.40
N SER A 96 13.97 -16.34 10.12
CA SER A 96 13.55 -16.79 8.79
C SER A 96 12.11 -16.36 8.42
N GLU A 97 11.47 -15.53 9.24
CA GLU A 97 10.12 -15.06 8.95
C GLU A 97 10.18 -13.97 7.86
N PRO A 98 9.50 -14.16 6.72
CA PRO A 98 9.42 -13.13 5.69
C PRO A 98 8.71 -11.91 6.27
N MET A 99 9.11 -10.73 5.81
CA MET A 99 8.42 -9.49 6.17
C MET A 99 6.95 -9.57 5.73
N PRO A 100 5.97 -9.31 6.61
CA PRO A 100 4.58 -9.35 6.21
C PRO A 100 4.32 -8.28 5.16
N SER A 101 3.44 -8.60 4.22
CA SER A 101 3.02 -7.63 3.21
C SER A 101 2.37 -6.42 3.89
N LEU A 102 2.46 -5.25 3.24
CA LEU A 102 1.78 -4.04 3.71
C LEU A 102 0.26 -4.26 3.86
N LEU A 103 -0.31 -5.09 2.98
CA LEU A 103 -1.71 -5.47 3.03
C LEU A 103 -2.05 -6.26 4.31
N GLU A 104 -1.25 -7.26 4.67
CA GLU A 104 -1.46 -8.04 5.89
C GLU A 104 -1.34 -7.17 7.14
N MET A 105 -0.37 -6.25 7.18
CA MET A 105 -0.25 -5.29 8.27
C MET A 105 -1.48 -4.39 8.38
N CYS A 106 -2.00 -3.88 7.25
CA CYS A 106 -3.20 -3.05 7.21
C CYS A 106 -4.46 -3.83 7.64
N LYS A 107 -4.62 -5.08 7.20
CA LYS A 107 -5.73 -5.97 7.61
C LYS A 107 -5.69 -6.29 9.10
N THR A 108 -4.49 -6.54 9.63
CA THR A 108 -4.27 -6.78 11.06
C THR A 108 -4.65 -5.54 11.86
N MET A 109 -4.12 -4.37 11.48
CA MET A 109 -4.47 -3.07 12.10
C MET A 109 -5.98 -2.81 12.08
N GLN A 110 -6.63 -3.05 10.95
CA GLN A 110 -8.08 -2.91 10.83
C GLN A 110 -8.83 -3.83 11.81
N SER A 111 -8.40 -5.08 11.94
CA SER A 111 -8.98 -6.05 12.86
C SER A 111 -8.79 -5.61 14.31
N ASP A 112 -7.64 -5.04 14.65
CA ASP A 112 -7.35 -4.53 16.00
C ASP A 112 -8.25 -3.33 16.34
N VAL A 113 -8.35 -2.34 15.45
CA VAL A 113 -9.24 -1.19 15.68
C VAL A 113 -10.71 -1.61 15.74
N GLN A 114 -11.10 -2.67 15.02
CA GLN A 114 -12.43 -3.28 15.13
C GLN A 114 -12.64 -4.04 16.44
N ALA A 115 -11.64 -4.76 16.94
CA ALA A 115 -11.71 -5.43 18.24
C ALA A 115 -11.83 -4.40 19.38
N GLU A 116 -11.13 -3.27 19.28
CA GLU A 116 -11.29 -2.12 20.19
C GLU A 116 -12.74 -1.58 20.23
N LYS A 117 -13.50 -1.67 19.11
CA LYS A 117 -14.94 -1.30 19.07
C LYS A 117 -15.76 -2.06 20.09
N ALA A 118 -15.56 -3.38 20.13
CA ALA A 118 -16.37 -4.27 20.95
C ALA A 118 -16.20 -3.93 22.44
N TRP A 119 -15.01 -3.47 22.80
CA TRP A 119 -14.70 -2.98 24.13
C TRP A 119 -15.38 -1.65 24.46
N LEU A 120 -15.40 -0.67 23.56
CA LEU A 120 -16.10 0.62 23.79
C LEU A 120 -17.60 0.44 24.03
N VAL A 121 -18.26 -0.43 23.24
CA VAL A 121 -19.68 -0.74 23.44
C VAL A 121 -19.91 -1.40 24.81
N TYR A 122 -18.96 -2.19 25.27
CA TYR A 122 -19.02 -2.84 26.58
C TYR A 122 -18.77 -1.87 27.74
N SER A 123 -17.84 -0.92 27.62
CA SER A 123 -17.51 0.05 28.68
C SER A 123 -18.60 1.11 28.86
N ASN A 124 -19.21 1.60 27.76
CA ASN A 124 -20.32 2.55 27.85
C ASN A 124 -21.56 1.94 28.52
N ARG A 125 -21.84 0.65 28.29
CA ARG A 125 -22.93 -0.06 28.99
C ARG A 125 -22.75 -0.18 30.50
N LYS A 126 -21.53 -0.04 31.03
CA LYS A 126 -21.26 -0.09 32.47
C LYS A 126 -21.28 1.27 33.16
N THR A 127 -21.17 2.36 32.41
CA THR A 127 -21.21 3.73 32.95
C THR A 127 -22.62 4.30 32.97
N ASP A 128 -23.56 3.72 32.22
CA ASP A 128 -24.99 3.94 32.40
C ASP A 128 -25.48 3.20 33.66
N PHE A 129 -25.16 3.78 34.81
CA PHE A 129 -25.88 3.55 36.04
C PHE A 129 -27.35 3.96 35.80
N SER A 130 -28.22 2.95 35.61
CA SER A 130 -29.68 3.02 35.78
C SER A 130 -30.48 3.90 34.80
N VAL A 131 -30.83 3.37 33.63
CA VAL A 131 -32.23 3.45 33.13
C VAL A 131 -32.61 2.13 32.47
N SER A 132 -33.52 1.41 33.13
CA SER A 132 -34.16 0.19 32.62
C SER A 132 -34.98 0.49 31.37
N MET A 133 -34.60 -0.11 30.23
CA MET A 133 -35.49 -0.38 29.10
C MET A 133 -35.07 -1.74 28.52
N ALA A 134 -35.54 -2.79 29.17
CA ALA A 134 -35.49 -4.14 28.65
C ALA A 134 -36.44 -4.26 27.45
N SER A 135 -35.90 -4.52 26.26
CA SER A 135 -36.61 -5.21 25.20
C SER A 135 -35.62 -6.00 24.32
N GLU A 136 -35.42 -7.24 24.75
CA GLU A 136 -35.24 -8.46 23.97
C GLU A 136 -34.78 -8.33 22.49
N THR A 137 -33.47 -8.36 22.28
CA THR A 137 -32.92 -8.99 21.07
C THR A 137 -31.82 -9.96 21.46
N ASN A 138 -32.05 -11.24 21.15
CA ASN A 138 -31.22 -12.40 21.46
C ASN A 138 -29.91 -12.41 20.64
N VAL A 139 -29.00 -11.48 20.92
CA VAL A 139 -27.63 -11.52 20.41
C VAL A 139 -26.78 -12.25 21.45
N LYS A 140 -26.32 -13.46 21.12
CA LYS A 140 -25.36 -14.24 21.92
C LYS A 140 -24.22 -13.32 22.34
N SER A 141 -24.21 -12.96 23.62
CA SER A 141 -23.14 -12.15 24.19
C SER A 141 -21.82 -12.92 24.07
N PRO A 142 -20.71 -12.28 23.67
CA PRO A 142 -19.42 -12.94 23.61
C PRO A 142 -19.04 -13.50 25.01
N PRO A 143 -18.30 -14.62 25.06
CA PRO A 143 -17.97 -15.31 26.30
C PRO A 143 -17.30 -14.34 27.29
N ARG A 144 -17.97 -14.14 28.42
CA ARG A 144 -17.56 -13.29 29.53
C ARG A 144 -16.33 -13.88 30.22
N LYS A 145 -15.14 -13.68 29.67
CA LYS A 145 -13.91 -13.77 30.47
C LYS A 145 -13.77 -12.43 31.19
N SER A 146 -13.77 -12.45 32.52
CA SER A 146 -13.63 -11.32 33.44
C SER A 146 -12.25 -10.65 33.37
N GLY A 147 -11.80 -10.32 32.16
CA GLY A 147 -10.60 -9.54 31.94
C GLY A 147 -10.87 -8.10 32.33
N LYS A 148 -10.07 -7.56 33.25
CA LYS A 148 -9.92 -6.11 33.43
C LYS A 148 -9.68 -5.50 32.04
N PRO A 149 -10.20 -4.29 31.74
CA PRO A 149 -9.82 -3.61 30.51
C PRO A 149 -8.29 -3.60 30.42
N PRO A 150 -7.71 -3.79 29.22
CA PRO A 150 -6.27 -3.67 29.04
C PRO A 150 -5.78 -2.40 29.75
N LYS A 151 -4.72 -2.51 30.55
CA LYS A 151 -4.19 -1.39 31.36
C LYS A 151 -3.85 -0.18 30.49
N ASP A 152 -3.63 -0.41 29.20
CA ASP A 152 -3.28 0.58 28.18
C ASP A 152 -4.49 1.01 27.34
N PHE A 153 -5.72 0.91 27.87
CA PHE A 153 -6.90 1.45 27.19
C PHE A 153 -6.81 2.98 27.19
N ILE A 154 -6.14 3.53 26.17
CA ILE A 154 -5.96 4.96 25.96
C ILE A 154 -7.37 5.58 25.93
N TRP A 155 -7.58 6.60 26.75
CA TRP A 155 -8.78 7.45 26.72
C TRP A 155 -8.89 8.09 25.34
N ARG A 156 -9.58 7.39 24.44
CA ARG A 156 -9.70 7.76 23.04
C ARG A 156 -11.08 8.34 22.82
N ARG A 157 -11.13 9.57 22.31
CA ARG A 157 -12.41 10.20 21.96
C ARG A 157 -13.13 9.36 20.91
N GLN A 158 -14.43 9.18 21.08
CA GLN A 158 -15.26 8.33 20.23
C GLN A 158 -15.26 8.79 18.76
N ASP A 159 -15.24 10.11 18.53
CA ASP A 159 -15.20 10.72 17.20
C ASP A 159 -13.90 10.41 16.45
N VAL A 160 -12.74 10.54 17.10
CA VAL A 160 -11.43 10.17 16.54
C VAL A 160 -11.42 8.69 16.18
N TRP A 161 -11.88 7.84 17.09
CA TRP A 161 -11.90 6.39 16.89
C TRP A 161 -12.80 5.95 15.71
N LEU A 162 -13.95 6.60 15.51
CA LEU A 162 -14.80 6.35 14.33
C LEU A 162 -14.06 6.66 13.02
N PHE A 163 -13.25 7.73 12.99
CA PHE A 163 -12.41 8.04 11.84
C PHE A 163 -11.25 7.05 11.69
N GLU A 164 -10.68 6.52 12.78
CA GLU A 164 -9.65 5.47 12.68
C GLU A 164 -10.20 4.22 11.99
N LEU A 165 -11.42 3.79 12.28
CA LEU A 165 -12.04 2.67 11.55
C LEU A 165 -12.16 2.93 10.04
N ARG A 166 -12.49 4.17 9.66
CA ARG A 166 -12.63 4.57 8.25
C ARG A 166 -11.27 4.64 7.56
N TRP A 167 -10.27 5.22 8.22
CA TRP A 167 -8.90 5.25 7.75
C TRP A 167 -8.31 3.85 7.61
N ALA A 168 -8.55 2.94 8.55
CA ALA A 168 -8.08 1.56 8.46
C ALA A 168 -8.65 0.84 7.22
N ARG A 169 -9.94 1.05 6.90
CA ARG A 169 -10.53 0.55 5.64
C ARG A 169 -9.85 1.16 4.41
N TYR A 170 -9.62 2.46 4.42
CA TYR A 170 -8.91 3.15 3.35
C TYR A 170 -7.50 2.58 3.15
N PHE A 171 -6.73 2.37 4.22
CA PHE A 171 -5.39 1.78 4.13
C PHE A 171 -5.40 0.37 3.56
N VAL A 172 -6.35 -0.48 3.95
CA VAL A 172 -6.50 -1.83 3.35
C VAL A 172 -6.76 -1.73 1.85
N ARG A 173 -7.63 -0.82 1.41
CA ARG A 173 -7.90 -0.62 -0.02
C ARG A 173 -6.67 -0.11 -0.76
N GLU A 174 -5.99 0.92 -0.26
CA GLU A 174 -4.78 1.42 -0.94
C GLU A 174 -3.65 0.39 -0.95
N ALA A 175 -3.52 -0.44 0.09
CA ALA A 175 -2.55 -1.52 0.10
C ALA A 175 -2.89 -2.64 -0.91
N LEU A 176 -4.18 -2.94 -1.10
CA LEU A 176 -4.64 -3.83 -2.19
C LEU A 176 -4.30 -3.25 -3.55
N ASP A 177 -4.60 -1.97 -3.77
CA ASP A 177 -4.32 -1.29 -5.04
C ASP A 177 -2.81 -1.25 -5.32
N ALA A 178 -1.98 -1.00 -4.30
CA ALA A 178 -0.53 -1.01 -4.42
C ALA A 178 0.01 -2.39 -4.77
N GLN A 179 -0.50 -3.45 -4.13
CA GLN A 179 -0.14 -4.83 -4.45
C GLN A 179 -0.51 -5.19 -5.89
N GLU A 180 -1.73 -4.83 -6.33
CA GLU A 180 -2.16 -5.10 -7.70
C GLU A 180 -1.30 -4.37 -8.74
N ILE A 181 -0.89 -3.13 -8.47
CA ILE A 181 0.03 -2.38 -9.34
C ILE A 181 1.41 -3.06 -9.38
N GLN A 182 1.90 -3.56 -8.25
CA GLN A 182 3.17 -4.28 -8.21
C GLN A 182 3.10 -5.57 -9.03
N GLU A 183 2.05 -6.38 -8.87
CA GLU A 183 1.83 -7.61 -9.66
C GLU A 183 1.74 -7.31 -11.16
N GLU A 184 1.10 -6.21 -11.55
CA GLU A 184 1.03 -5.76 -12.94
C GLU A 184 2.41 -5.36 -13.50
N MET A 185 3.22 -4.61 -12.74
CA MET A 185 4.57 -4.24 -13.14
C MET A 185 5.49 -5.46 -13.28
N GLU A 186 5.41 -6.41 -12.35
CA GLU A 186 6.17 -7.67 -12.41
C GLU A 186 5.80 -8.49 -13.66
N TYR A 187 4.51 -8.56 -13.99
CA TYR A 187 4.03 -9.21 -15.20
C TYR A 187 4.51 -8.52 -16.49
N GLU A 188 4.45 -7.18 -16.55
CA GLU A 188 4.95 -6.42 -17.70
C GLU A 188 6.45 -6.61 -17.89
N HIS A 189 7.21 -6.65 -16.80
CA HIS A 189 8.65 -6.91 -16.81
C HIS A 189 8.96 -8.32 -17.32
N GLU A 190 8.26 -9.35 -16.83
CA GLU A 190 8.41 -10.74 -17.32
C GLU A 190 8.11 -10.83 -18.82
N LEU A 191 7.04 -10.18 -19.28
CA LEU A 191 6.68 -10.15 -20.70
C LEU A 191 7.74 -9.45 -21.54
N ALA A 192 8.38 -8.39 -21.02
CA ALA A 192 9.48 -7.71 -21.70
C ALA A 192 10.71 -8.61 -21.84
N LEU A 193 11.07 -9.38 -20.81
CA LEU A 193 12.15 -10.37 -20.88
C LEU A 193 11.87 -11.44 -21.94
N GLN A 194 10.65 -11.98 -21.97
CA GLN A 194 10.26 -12.99 -22.97
C GLN A 194 10.33 -12.45 -24.41
N ARG A 195 10.00 -11.16 -24.62
CA ARG A 195 10.15 -10.50 -25.94
C ARG A 195 11.61 -10.36 -26.32
N ALA A 196 12.46 -9.90 -25.39
CA ALA A 196 13.89 -9.75 -25.62
C ALA A 196 14.57 -11.09 -25.95
N GLU A 197 14.18 -12.18 -25.26
CA GLU A 197 14.68 -13.53 -25.55
C GLU A 197 14.27 -14.01 -26.95
N ARG A 198 13.02 -13.74 -27.36
CA ARG A 198 12.54 -14.07 -28.72
C ARG A 198 13.28 -13.29 -29.80
N ASP A 199 13.50 -12.00 -29.59
CA ASP A 199 14.23 -11.16 -30.53
C ASP A 199 15.69 -11.62 -30.65
N LYS A 200 16.32 -11.98 -29.52
CA LYS A 200 17.67 -12.57 -29.50
C LYS A 200 17.73 -13.89 -30.28
N ALA A 201 16.77 -14.80 -30.07
CA ALA A 201 16.70 -16.05 -30.82
C ALA A 201 16.48 -15.82 -32.33
N GLY A 202 15.66 -14.83 -32.69
CA GLY A 202 15.46 -14.42 -34.07
C GLY A 202 16.73 -13.88 -34.73
N GLN A 203 17.50 -13.07 -33.99
CA GLN A 203 18.80 -12.55 -34.44
C GLN A 203 19.83 -13.68 -34.63
N GLU A 204 19.94 -14.61 -33.68
CA GLU A 204 20.84 -15.77 -33.78
C GLU A 204 20.48 -16.66 -34.97
N HIS A 205 19.20 -16.91 -35.22
CA HIS A 205 18.75 -17.66 -36.38
C HIS A 205 19.06 -16.94 -37.70
N ALA A 206 18.84 -15.62 -37.77
CA ALA A 206 19.17 -14.82 -38.95
C ALA A 206 20.69 -14.78 -39.21
N GLN A 207 21.50 -14.67 -38.16
CA GLN A 207 22.96 -14.73 -38.27
C GLN A 207 23.43 -16.10 -38.79
N LYS A 208 22.86 -17.18 -38.27
CA LYS A 208 23.17 -18.54 -38.74
C LYS A 208 22.80 -18.75 -40.20
N ALA A 209 21.62 -18.30 -40.62
CA ALA A 209 21.18 -18.38 -42.02
C ALA A 209 22.09 -17.58 -42.97
N ASN A 210 22.56 -16.41 -42.53
CA ASN A 210 23.52 -15.61 -43.30
C ASN A 210 24.89 -16.32 -43.40
N ALA A 211 25.38 -16.91 -42.30
CA ALA A 211 26.63 -17.67 -42.29
C ALA A 211 26.56 -18.89 -43.24
N GLU A 212 25.44 -19.62 -43.25
CA GLU A 212 25.21 -20.76 -44.17
C GLU A 212 25.12 -20.31 -45.64
N SER A 213 24.56 -19.14 -45.92
CA SER A 213 24.52 -18.59 -47.28
C SER A 213 25.92 -18.20 -47.79
N GLN A 214 26.81 -17.75 -46.90
CA GLN A 214 28.19 -17.38 -47.26
C GLN A 214 29.09 -18.60 -47.52
N THR A 215 28.90 -19.72 -46.80
CA THR A 215 29.71 -20.93 -47.02
C THR A 215 29.40 -21.61 -48.36
N HIS A 216 28.14 -21.63 -48.78
CA HIS A 216 27.75 -22.22 -50.07
C HIS A 216 28.25 -21.44 -51.30
N ALA A 217 28.48 -20.13 -51.18
CA ALA A 217 28.97 -19.31 -52.28
C ALA A 217 30.45 -19.57 -52.63
N ALA A 218 31.25 -20.14 -51.72
CA ALA A 218 32.69 -20.32 -51.89
C ALA A 218 33.10 -21.66 -52.55
N GLN A 219 32.17 -22.58 -52.81
CA GLN A 219 32.49 -23.98 -53.11
C GLN A 219 32.07 -24.48 -54.50
N VAL A 220 31.98 -23.60 -55.50
CA VAL A 220 31.73 -24.03 -56.90
C VAL A 220 32.71 -23.39 -57.89
N PRO A 221 33.81 -24.08 -58.20
CA PRO A 221 34.42 -24.04 -59.52
C PRO A 221 34.24 -25.39 -60.22
N GLY A 222 33.30 -25.45 -61.17
CA GLY A 222 33.27 -26.38 -62.31
C GLY A 222 33.08 -27.86 -62.02
N THR A 223 31.84 -28.37 -62.12
CA THR A 223 31.63 -29.80 -62.42
C THR A 223 30.29 -30.01 -63.13
N GLU A 224 30.32 -30.69 -64.26
CA GLU A 224 29.23 -30.88 -65.23
C GLU A 224 28.06 -31.73 -64.69
N PRO A 225 26.83 -31.50 -65.19
CA PRO A 225 25.63 -32.19 -64.71
C PRO A 225 25.48 -33.58 -65.35
N SER A 226 25.59 -34.64 -64.53
CA SER A 226 25.19 -36.00 -64.90
C SER A 226 23.83 -36.35 -64.27
N ALA A 227 22.88 -36.69 -65.13
CA ALA A 227 21.50 -37.01 -64.78
C ALA A 227 21.40 -38.32 -63.96
N ALA A 228 20.75 -38.25 -62.80
CA ALA A 228 20.26 -39.41 -62.07
C ALA A 228 18.86 -39.10 -61.49
N PRO A 229 17.85 -39.97 -61.74
CA PRO A 229 16.51 -39.83 -61.18
C PRO A 229 16.36 -40.71 -59.94
N GLY A 230 15.86 -40.15 -58.85
CA GLY A 230 15.55 -40.92 -57.63
C GLY A 230 15.36 -40.07 -56.39
N SER A 231 14.43 -39.10 -56.42
CA SER A 231 14.09 -38.31 -55.25
C SER A 231 12.85 -38.91 -54.58
N GLN A 232 13.08 -39.72 -53.54
CA GLN A 232 12.05 -40.11 -52.59
C GLN A 232 11.78 -38.92 -51.68
N ASN A 233 10.65 -38.25 -51.91
CA ASN A 233 10.15 -37.17 -51.07
C ASN A 233 9.75 -37.73 -49.69
N ASP A 234 10.67 -37.61 -48.73
CA ASP A 234 10.37 -37.74 -47.30
C ASP A 234 9.41 -36.63 -46.89
N SER A 235 8.13 -36.95 -46.96
CA SER A 235 7.03 -36.09 -46.53
C SER A 235 7.06 -35.98 -45.00
N LYS A 236 7.81 -35.01 -44.49
CA LYS A 236 7.70 -34.61 -43.08
C LYS A 236 6.23 -34.25 -42.78
N PRO A 237 5.65 -34.73 -41.68
CA PRO A 237 4.23 -34.57 -41.40
C PRO A 237 3.90 -33.09 -41.17
N GLN A 238 3.12 -32.50 -42.08
CA GLN A 238 2.60 -31.12 -41.98
C GLN A 238 1.80 -30.87 -40.68
N ASP A 239 1.31 -31.94 -40.03
CA ASP A 239 0.47 -31.85 -38.85
C ASP A 239 1.19 -31.27 -37.61
N PHE A 240 2.51 -31.43 -37.51
CA PHE A 240 3.24 -30.98 -36.31
C PHE A 240 3.43 -29.45 -36.26
N GLN A 241 3.68 -28.82 -37.41
CA GLN A 241 3.81 -27.36 -37.49
C GLN A 241 2.49 -26.65 -37.16
N THR A 242 1.36 -27.28 -37.54
CA THR A 242 0.02 -26.76 -37.27
C THR A 242 -0.29 -26.72 -35.77
N PHE A 243 0.19 -27.71 -35.01
CA PHE A 243 -0.03 -27.78 -33.56
C PHE A 243 0.78 -26.74 -32.78
N GLU A 244 2.05 -26.50 -33.15
CA GLU A 244 2.85 -25.45 -32.52
C GLU A 244 2.30 -24.06 -32.81
N ALA A 245 1.86 -23.80 -34.05
CA ALA A 245 1.21 -22.54 -34.41
C ALA A 245 -0.05 -22.31 -33.57
N PHE A 246 -0.89 -23.32 -33.38
CA PHE A 246 -2.09 -23.23 -32.54
C PHE A 246 -1.76 -22.94 -31.06
N LYS A 247 -0.72 -23.58 -30.51
CA LYS A 247 -0.26 -23.29 -29.14
C LYS A 247 0.22 -21.85 -29.00
N GLN A 248 0.98 -21.35 -29.98
CA GLN A 248 1.43 -19.96 -29.98
C GLN A 248 0.25 -18.98 -30.08
N GLU A 249 -0.75 -19.29 -30.90
CA GLU A 249 -1.97 -18.50 -31.04
C GLU A 249 -2.77 -18.45 -29.73
N GLN A 250 -2.95 -19.59 -29.05
CA GLN A 250 -3.62 -19.62 -27.74
C GLN A 250 -2.88 -18.80 -26.69
N LEU A 251 -1.55 -18.93 -26.60
CA LEU A 251 -0.74 -18.17 -25.65
C LEU A 251 -0.77 -16.67 -25.95
N ALA A 252 -0.77 -16.30 -27.24
CA ALA A 252 -0.94 -14.90 -27.67
C ALA A 252 -2.34 -14.36 -27.30
N ALA A 253 -3.40 -15.15 -27.49
CA ALA A 253 -4.77 -14.78 -27.13
C ALA A 253 -4.93 -14.59 -25.61
N GLU A 254 -4.36 -15.49 -24.80
CA GLU A 254 -4.38 -15.38 -23.34
C GLU A 254 -3.63 -14.14 -22.85
N THR A 255 -2.44 -13.88 -23.41
CA THR A 255 -1.64 -12.68 -23.11
C THR A 255 -2.40 -11.41 -23.46
N LYS A 256 -3.03 -11.37 -24.64
CA LYS A 256 -3.88 -10.24 -25.07
C LYS A 256 -5.04 -10.01 -24.10
N LYS A 257 -5.70 -11.08 -23.64
CA LYS A 257 -6.80 -10.99 -22.67
C LYS A 257 -6.31 -10.43 -21.32
N LYS A 258 -5.17 -10.90 -20.81
CA LYS A 258 -4.56 -10.38 -19.58
C LYS A 258 -4.23 -8.90 -19.69
N LEU A 259 -3.61 -8.47 -20.80
CA LEU A 259 -3.32 -7.06 -21.07
C LEU A 259 -4.58 -6.19 -21.12
N MET A 260 -5.65 -6.65 -21.77
CA MET A 260 -6.91 -5.90 -21.82
C MET A 260 -7.54 -5.71 -20.43
N VAL A 261 -7.54 -6.77 -19.60
CA VAL A 261 -8.05 -6.69 -18.21
C VAL A 261 -7.19 -5.73 -17.39
N SER A 262 -5.87 -5.77 -17.56
CA SER A 262 -4.93 -4.86 -16.91
C SER A 262 -5.19 -3.40 -17.28
N GLU A 263 -5.35 -3.12 -18.57
CA GLU A 263 -5.60 -1.77 -19.06
C GLU A 263 -6.95 -1.21 -18.57
N GLU A 264 -7.99 -2.04 -18.51
CA GLU A 264 -9.29 -1.67 -17.97
C GLU A 264 -9.22 -1.33 -16.48
N LYS A 265 -8.49 -2.13 -15.69
CA LYS A 265 -8.23 -1.85 -14.27
C LYS A 265 -7.48 -0.53 -14.10
N ARG A 266 -6.43 -0.29 -14.90
CA ARG A 266 -5.68 0.97 -14.88
C ARG A 266 -6.56 2.17 -15.20
N LYS A 267 -7.40 2.09 -16.24
CA LYS A 267 -8.40 3.13 -16.59
C LYS A 267 -9.38 3.37 -15.46
N ARG A 268 -9.87 2.31 -14.81
CA ARG A 268 -10.77 2.41 -13.65
C ARG A 268 -10.09 3.10 -12.47
N ARG A 269 -8.82 2.80 -12.18
CA ARG A 269 -8.03 3.46 -11.12
C ARG A 269 -7.82 4.94 -11.41
N GLN A 270 -7.46 5.29 -12.65
CA GLN A 270 -7.33 6.67 -13.10
C GLN A 270 -8.65 7.44 -12.97
N PHE A 271 -9.75 6.83 -13.43
CA PHE A 271 -11.09 7.40 -13.29
C PHE A 271 -11.46 7.64 -11.83
N MET A 272 -11.21 6.67 -10.94
CA MET A 272 -11.51 6.83 -9.51
C MET A 272 -10.66 7.93 -8.86
N ALA A 273 -9.38 8.03 -9.21
CA ALA A 273 -8.49 9.08 -8.71
C ALA A 273 -8.89 10.48 -9.19
N GLU A 274 -9.35 10.59 -10.44
CA GLU A 274 -9.77 11.86 -11.04
C GLU A 274 -11.14 12.33 -10.53
N TRP A 275 -12.12 11.44 -10.47
CA TRP A 275 -13.51 11.79 -10.14
C TRP A 275 -13.84 11.74 -8.65
N TYR A 276 -13.07 10.99 -7.86
CA TYR A 276 -13.30 10.82 -6.43
C TYR A 276 -12.01 11.02 -5.62
N PRO A 277 -11.41 12.24 -5.66
CA PRO A 277 -10.15 12.50 -4.98
C PRO A 277 -10.26 12.37 -3.44
N ILE A 278 -11.47 12.58 -2.89
CA ILE A 278 -11.78 12.33 -1.49
C ILE A 278 -12.27 10.89 -1.34
N PRO A 279 -11.58 10.03 -0.57
CA PRO A 279 -11.99 8.64 -0.38
C PRO A 279 -13.37 8.54 0.28
N ARG A 280 -14.27 7.79 -0.37
CA ARG A 280 -15.67 7.61 0.07
C ARG A 280 -15.77 6.96 1.46
N GLU A 281 -14.81 6.12 1.82
CA GLU A 281 -14.72 5.41 3.10
C GLU A 281 -14.61 6.36 4.28
N LEU A 282 -13.98 7.52 4.07
CA LEU A 282 -13.79 8.52 5.10
C LEU A 282 -15.09 9.27 5.40
N ALA A 283 -16.06 9.24 4.49
CA ALA A 283 -17.33 9.96 4.58
C ALA A 283 -17.14 11.36 5.19
N ILE A 284 -16.15 12.07 4.64
CA ILE A 284 -15.85 13.47 4.94
C ILE A 284 -16.80 14.29 4.07
N ASP A 285 -17.69 15.03 4.72
CA ASP A 285 -18.60 15.94 4.03
C ASP A 285 -18.04 17.37 4.05
N VAL A 286 -17.88 17.93 2.85
CA VAL A 286 -17.48 19.32 2.66
C VAL A 286 -18.75 20.16 2.60
N ARG A 287 -19.11 20.76 3.75
CA ARG A 287 -20.34 21.53 3.95
C ARG A 287 -20.56 22.61 2.89
N HIS A 288 -19.50 23.29 2.52
CA HIS A 288 -19.50 24.41 1.57
C HIS A 288 -19.27 23.90 0.15
N ARG A 289 -20.27 24.05 -0.73
CA ARG A 289 -20.19 23.56 -2.11
C ARG A 289 -19.06 24.23 -2.88
N GLU A 290 -18.85 25.51 -2.65
CA GLU A 290 -17.78 26.33 -3.21
C GLU A 290 -16.38 25.82 -2.84
N LYS A 291 -16.22 25.23 -1.65
CA LYS A 291 -14.95 24.65 -1.20
C LYS A 291 -14.70 23.23 -1.72
N LYS A 292 -15.69 22.58 -2.35
CA LYS A 292 -15.52 21.18 -2.83
C LYS A 292 -14.43 21.05 -3.89
N VAL A 293 -14.33 22.01 -4.80
CA VAL A 293 -13.32 22.02 -5.86
C VAL A 293 -11.93 22.22 -5.29
N GLU A 294 -11.78 23.17 -4.37
CA GLU A 294 -10.51 23.43 -3.67
C GLU A 294 -10.07 22.22 -2.85
N MET A 295 -10.97 21.63 -2.06
CA MET A 295 -10.70 20.43 -1.29
C MET A 295 -10.30 19.25 -2.20
N ALA A 296 -11.01 19.05 -3.31
CA ALA A 296 -10.65 18.02 -4.29
C ALA A 296 -9.23 18.21 -4.83
N ALA A 297 -8.84 19.46 -5.14
CA ALA A 297 -7.49 19.78 -5.59
C ALA A 297 -6.42 19.51 -4.52
N LEU A 298 -6.68 19.89 -3.26
CA LEU A 298 -5.77 19.60 -2.15
C LEU A 298 -5.61 18.09 -1.93
N TRP A 299 -6.70 17.32 -2.00
CA TRP A 299 -6.66 15.86 -1.88
C TRP A 299 -5.88 15.21 -3.03
N LYS A 300 -5.98 15.76 -4.25
CA LYS A 300 -5.19 15.31 -5.39
C LYS A 300 -3.69 15.51 -5.13
N ILE A 301 -3.29 16.72 -4.73
CA ILE A 301 -1.88 17.05 -4.39
C ILE A 301 -1.37 16.12 -3.28
N TRP A 302 -2.16 15.94 -2.21
CA TRP A 302 -1.79 15.06 -1.11
C TRP A 302 -1.62 13.60 -1.54
N ASN A 303 -2.48 13.09 -2.41
CA ASN A 303 -2.37 11.73 -2.95
C ASN A 303 -1.12 11.56 -3.84
N GLU A 304 -0.80 12.57 -4.67
CA GLU A 304 0.40 12.58 -5.52
C GLU A 304 1.67 12.55 -4.67
N GLU A 305 1.75 13.44 -3.66
CA GLU A 305 2.86 13.49 -2.71
C GLU A 305 3.02 12.16 -1.96
N LYS A 306 1.90 11.61 -1.46
CA LYS A 306 1.88 10.34 -0.72
C LYS A 306 2.31 9.15 -1.58
N ARG A 307 2.05 9.16 -2.89
CA ARG A 307 2.42 8.06 -3.79
C ARG A 307 3.85 8.17 -4.33
N GLY A 308 4.60 9.19 -3.92
CA GLY A 308 5.93 9.47 -4.46
C GLY A 308 5.90 9.91 -5.93
N GLN A 309 4.72 10.25 -6.46
CA GLN A 309 4.56 10.83 -7.79
C GLN A 309 4.82 12.33 -7.66
N LYS A 310 6.08 12.73 -7.44
CA LYS A 310 6.42 14.15 -7.59
C LYS A 310 6.21 14.53 -9.05
N MET A 311 5.34 15.52 -9.30
CA MET A 311 5.35 16.23 -10.58
C MET A 311 6.67 17.00 -10.65
N GLU A 312 7.60 16.50 -11.47
CA GLU A 312 8.75 17.29 -11.95
C GLU A 312 8.30 18.38 -12.93
#